data_AF-A0A368EWY9-F1
#
_entry.id   AF-A0A368EWY9-F1
#
_cell.length_a   1.000
_cell.length_b   1.000
_cell.length_c   1.000
_cell.angle_alpha   90.00
_cell.angle_beta   90.00
_cell.angle_gamma   90.00
#
_symmetry.space_group_name_H-M   'P 1'
#
loop_
_entity.id
_entity.type
_entity.pdbx_description
1 polymer ?
#
loop_
_entity_poly.entity_id
_entity_poly.type
_entity_poly.pdbx_seq_one_letter_code
_entity_poly.pdbx_strand_id
1 'polypeptide(L)' 'MISRDVDIFTWSDTPISVEVAMADPTGFATGDVVGQITWTAGPHSESAGLIVTESIDPPADWWRLTHPAELIGR' A
#
# COMPACT_ATOMS: atom_id res chain seq x y z
N MET A 1 7.32 2.29 3.92
CA MET A 1 8.54 2.69 3.20
C MET A 1 8.39 2.41 1.71
N ILE A 2 9.03 3.16 0.82
CA ILE A 2 9.04 2.83 -0.61
C ILE A 2 10.13 1.77 -0.86
N SER A 3 9.84 0.78 -1.71
CA SER A 3 10.72 -0.37 -1.95
C SER A 3 12.02 -0.07 -2.69
N ARG A 4 12.02 0.99 -3.50
CA ARG A 4 13.17 1.44 -4.27
C ARG A 4 12.97 2.87 -4.72
N ASP A 5 14.06 3.53 -5.06
CA ASP A 5 14.02 4.78 -5.80
C ASP A 5 13.61 4.52 -7.26
N VAL A 6 12.90 5.50 -7.85
CA VAL A 6 12.53 5.50 -9.26
C VAL A 6 12.74 6.91 -9.81
N ASP A 7 13.22 6.96 -11.06
CA ASP A 7 13.42 8.21 -11.79
C ASP A 7 12.38 8.29 -12.90
N ILE A 8 11.67 9.40 -13.00
CA ILE A 8 10.69 9.64 -14.06
C ILE A 8 11.06 10.88 -14.88
N PHE A 9 11.01 10.75 -16.19
CA PHE A 9 11.30 11.83 -17.11
C PHE A 9 10.08 12.75 -17.29
N THR A 10 10.29 14.06 -17.22
CA THR A 10 9.24 15.07 -17.39
C THR A 10 9.72 16.28 -18.18
N TRP A 11 8.81 16.98 -18.85
CA TRP A 11 9.05 18.25 -19.53
C TRP A 11 8.48 19.41 -18.70
N SER A 12 8.98 20.64 -18.92
CA SER A 12 8.70 21.83 -18.09
C SER A 12 7.24 21.95 -17.61
N ASP A 13 6.28 21.76 -18.51
CA ASP A 13 4.87 22.04 -18.21
C ASP A 13 4.04 20.76 -18.06
N THR A 14 4.68 19.59 -18.00
CA THR A 14 3.99 18.31 -17.83
C THR A 14 3.72 18.06 -16.35
N PRO A 15 2.45 18.07 -15.90
CA PRO A 15 2.12 17.76 -14.52
C PRO A 15 2.46 16.30 -14.21
N ILE A 16 2.94 16.07 -13.00
CA ILE A 16 3.15 14.72 -12.47
C ILE A 16 1.94 14.36 -11.62
N SER A 17 1.22 13.31 -12.00
CA SER A 17 0.17 12.72 -11.16
C SER A 17 0.72 11.55 -10.35
N VAL A 18 0.16 11.36 -9.16
CA VAL A 18 0.54 10.28 -8.26
C VAL A 18 -0.73 9.51 -7.88
N GLU A 19 -0.68 8.20 -8.05
CA GLU A 19 -1.73 7.29 -7.62
C GLU A 19 -1.14 6.30 -6.61
N VAL A 20 -1.90 6.04 -5.55
CA VAL A 20 -1.54 5.07 -4.52
C VAL A 20 -2.66 4.05 -4.43
N ALA A 21 -2.32 2.80 -4.70
CA ALA A 21 -3.19 1.66 -4.49
C ALA A 21 -2.65 0.86 -3.29
N MET A 22 -3.51 0.60 -2.30
CA MET A 22 -3.16 -0.21 -1.13
C MET A 22 -4.18 -1.34 -0.94
N ALA A 23 -3.70 -2.46 -0.41
CA ALA A 23 -4.53 -3.56 0.02
C ALA A 23 -5.17 -3.27 1.38
N ASP A 24 -6.33 -3.86 1.64
CA ASP A 24 -6.98 -3.76 2.94
C ASP A 24 -6.14 -4.45 4.03
N PRO A 25 -5.98 -3.81 5.20
CA PRO A 25 -5.17 -4.37 6.28
C PRO A 25 -5.88 -5.56 6.92
N THR A 26 -5.32 -6.75 6.73
CA THR A 26 -5.79 -8.00 7.36
C THR A 26 -4.79 -8.57 8.37
N GLY A 27 -3.54 -8.09 8.29
CA GLY A 27 -2.39 -8.49 9.10
C GLY A 27 -1.15 -8.45 8.20
N PHE A 28 -0.14 -7.66 8.57
CA PHE A 28 1.05 -7.49 7.74
C PHE A 28 2.32 -7.64 8.56
N ALA A 29 3.28 -8.37 8.01
CA ALA A 29 4.63 -8.46 8.56
C ALA A 29 5.50 -7.30 8.07
N THR A 30 6.53 -6.99 8.85
CA THR A 30 7.57 -6.05 8.39
C THR A 30 8.24 -6.61 7.13
N GLY A 31 8.35 -5.78 6.10
CA GLY A 31 8.88 -6.20 4.79
C GLY A 31 7.82 -6.57 3.76
N ASP A 32 6.55 -6.70 4.15
CA ASP A 32 5.47 -7.01 3.21
C ASP A 32 5.19 -5.82 2.28
N VAL A 33 5.02 -6.11 0.99
CA VAL A 33 4.53 -5.13 0.00
C VAL A 33 3.01 -5.09 0.08
N VAL A 34 2.46 -3.97 0.54
CA VAL A 34 1.03 -3.79 0.83
C VAL A 34 0.34 -2.85 -0.15
N GLY A 35 1.08 -2.35 -1.12
CA GLY A 35 0.55 -1.44 -2.11
C GLY A 35 1.58 -1.06 -3.16
N GLN A 36 1.15 -0.19 -4.04
CA GLN A 36 1.96 0.36 -5.11
C GLN A 36 1.67 1.85 -5.21
N ILE A 37 2.74 2.63 -5.36
CA ILE A 37 2.67 4.01 -5.79
C ILE A 37 3.08 4.07 -7.26
N THR A 38 2.32 4.82 -8.05
CA THR A 38 2.56 5.04 -9.47
C THR A 38 2.64 6.54 -9.74
N TRP A 39 3.75 6.98 -10.32
CA TRP A 39 3.93 8.33 -10.82
C TRP A 39 3.70 8.33 -12.33
N THR A 40 3.00 9.33 -12.84
CA THR A 40 2.79 9.51 -14.28
C THR A 40 3.11 10.94 -14.71
N ALA A 41 3.97 11.08 -15.72
CA ALA A 41 4.36 12.33 -16.34
C ALA A 41 4.15 12.21 -17.86
N GLY A 42 3.01 12.68 -18.36
CA GLY A 42 2.64 12.55 -19.77
C GLY A 42 2.59 11.09 -20.21
N PRO A 43 3.41 10.63 -21.17
CA PRO A 43 3.46 9.24 -21.60
C PRO A 43 4.34 8.33 -20.72
N HIS A 44 5.04 8.88 -19.74
CA HIS A 44 5.95 8.12 -18.86
C HIS A 44 5.24 7.78 -17.56
N SER A 45 5.41 6.54 -17.10
CA SER A 45 4.94 6.09 -15.79
C SER A 45 5.97 5.21 -15.13
N GLU A 46 6.14 5.39 -13.82
CA GLU A 46 7.02 4.56 -12.99
C GLU A 46 6.29 4.13 -11.72
N SER A 47 6.65 2.96 -11.21
CA SER A 47 6.02 2.40 -10.01
C SER A 47 7.03 1.83 -9.02
N ALA A 48 6.69 1.95 -7.75
CA ALA A 48 7.40 1.33 -6.65
C ALA A 48 6.40 0.71 -5.66
N GLY A 49 6.78 -0.43 -5.07
CA GLY A 49 6.01 -1.06 -4.01
C GLY A 49 6.10 -0.28 -2.70
N LEU A 50 5.01 -0.28 -1.94
CA LEU A 50 4.93 0.24 -0.58
C LEU A 50 5.12 -0.90 0.42
N ILE A 51 6.14 -0.78 1.26
CA ILE A 51 6.55 -1.79 2.23
C ILE A 51 6.13 -1.39 3.65
N VAL A 52 5.67 -2.37 4.42
CA VAL A 52 5.41 -2.24 5.85
C VAL A 52 6.73 -2.14 6.63
N THR A 53 6.87 -1.08 7.42
CA THR A 53 8.05 -0.82 8.26
C THR A 53 7.94 -1.40 9.66
N GLU A 54 6.71 -1.55 10.15
CA GLU A 54 6.40 -2.13 11.45
C GLU A 54 5.21 -3.06 11.27
N SER A 55 5.28 -4.26 11.87
CA SER A 55 4.23 -5.26 11.73
C SER A 55 2.91 -4.76 12.32
N ILE A 56 1.82 -5.08 11.64
CA ILE A 56 0.46 -4.84 12.12
C ILE A 56 -0.11 -6.19 12.51
N ASP A 57 -0.26 -6.39 13.82
CA ASP A 57 -0.85 -7.60 14.35
C ASP A 57 -2.35 -7.68 14.03
N PRO A 58 -2.87 -8.88 13.72
CA PRO A 58 -4.30 -9.07 13.58
C PRO A 58 -5.04 -8.81 14.91
N PRO A 59 -6.35 -8.54 14.88
CA PRO A 59 -7.14 -8.39 16.09
C PRO A 59 -6.96 -9.59 17.02
N ALA A 60 -6.66 -9.30 18.30
CA ALA A 60 -6.44 -10.31 19.31
C ALA A 60 -7.65 -11.23 19.51
N ASP A 61 -7.44 -12.47 19.93
CA ASP A 61 -8.50 -13.48 20.06
C ASP A 61 -9.67 -13.04 20.95
N TRP A 62 -9.40 -12.24 21.98
CA TRP A 62 -10.44 -11.71 22.87
C TRP A 62 -11.39 -10.74 22.14
N TRP A 63 -10.87 -9.94 21.19
CA TRP A 63 -11.67 -9.04 20.37
C TRP A 63 -12.64 -9.86 19.51
N ARG A 64 -12.19 -11.02 19.02
CA ARG A 64 -12.98 -11.92 18.16
C ARG A 64 -14.18 -12.53 18.91
N LEU A 65 -14.05 -12.70 20.22
CA LEU A 65 -15.15 -13.17 21.09
C LEU A 65 -16.20 -12.08 21.34
N THR A 66 -15.83 -10.79 21.29
CA THR A 66 -16.77 -9.67 21.46
C THR A 66 -17.38 -9.19 20.14
N HIS A 67 -16.82 -9.61 19.00
CA HIS A 67 -17.28 -9.23 17.66
C HIS A 67 -17.48 -10.47 16.75
N PRO A 68 -18.34 -11.42 17.16
CA PRO A 68 -18.52 -12.70 16.47
C PRO A 68 -19.10 -12.59 15.05
N ALA A 69 -19.73 -11.46 14.70
CA ALA A 69 -20.30 -11.24 13.37
C ALA A 69 -19.24 -11.15 12.26
N GLU A 70 -18.02 -10.69 12.56
CA GLU A 70 -16.92 -10.59 11.59
C GLU A 70 -16.27 -11.95 11.28
N LEU A 71 -16.43 -12.95 12.16
CA LEU A 71 -15.96 -14.32 11.92
C LEU A 71 -16.85 -15.11 10.95
N ILE A 72 -18.13 -14.74 10.83
CA ILE A 72 -19.13 -15.54 10.11
C ILE A 72 -19.21 -15.15 8.62
N GLY A 73 -18.63 -14.01 8.22
CA GLY A 73 -18.46 -13.60 6.82
C GLY A 73 -19.78 -13.49 6.05
N ARG A 74 -20.31 -12.27 5.90
CA ARG A 74 -21.37 -11.97 4.93
C ARG A 74 -20.83 -11.08 3.82
#